data_AF-A0A7L9A9C0-F1
#
_entry.id   AF-A0A7L9A9C0-F1
#
_cell.length_a   1.000
_cell.length_b   1.000
_cell.length_c   1.000
_cell.angle_alpha   90.00
_cell.angle_beta   90.00
_cell.angle_gamma   90.00
#
_symmetry.space_group_name_H-M   'P 1'
#
loop_
_entity.id
_entity.type
_entity.pdbx_description
1 polymer ?
#
loop_
_entity_poly.entity_id
_entity_poly.type
_entity_poly.pdbx_seq_one_letter_code
_entity_poly.pdbx_strand_id
1 'polypeptide(L)'
;NAGLFDQLMALHWVKDNIGYFGGNPHNITLFGESAGAVSVSLHLLSPLSRNLFSQAIMQSGAATAPWAIISREESVLRGMRLAEAVRCPSSRTDMGPMIECLRKKSADELVNNEWGTLGICEFPFVPIIDGSFLDEMPRKSLAHQNFKKTNILMGSNTEEGYYFILYYLTELFPKEENVGITREQYLQAIRELNPYVNDVSRQAIVYEYTDWLNPEDPVRNRNALDKMVGDYHFTCGVNEFAHRYAETGNNVYTYYYKHRSKNNPWPSWTGVMHADEI
;
A
#
# COMPACT_ATOMS: atom_id res chain seq x y z
N ASN A 1 -8.82 3.21 -12.33
CA ASN A 1 -8.88 1.73 -12.18
C ASN A 1 -8.58 0.94 -13.45
N ALA A 2 -8.00 1.52 -14.51
CA ALA A 2 -7.68 0.76 -15.74
C ALA A 2 -6.85 -0.51 -15.43
N GLY A 3 -5.79 -0.40 -14.64
CA GLY A 3 -4.97 -1.55 -14.22
C GLY A 3 -5.73 -2.64 -13.44
N LEU A 4 -6.79 -2.30 -12.70
CA LEU A 4 -7.65 -3.30 -12.04
C LEU A 4 -8.58 -4.00 -13.05
N PHE A 5 -9.03 -3.29 -14.09
CA PHE A 5 -9.77 -3.89 -15.21
C PHE A 5 -8.87 -4.79 -16.06
N ASP A 6 -7.59 -4.44 -16.21
CA ASP A 6 -6.60 -5.31 -16.86
C ASP A 6 -6.42 -6.61 -16.08
N GLN A 7 -6.27 -6.53 -14.75
CA GLN A 7 -6.23 -7.69 -13.86
C GLN A 7 -7.52 -8.52 -13.96
N LEU A 8 -8.70 -7.88 -13.94
CA LEU A 8 -9.99 -8.55 -14.14
C LEU A 8 -10.07 -9.30 -15.48
N MET A 9 -9.61 -8.68 -16.57
CA MET A 9 -9.57 -9.33 -17.88
C MET A 9 -8.65 -10.55 -17.87
N ALA A 10 -7.48 -10.46 -17.23
CA ALA A 10 -6.58 -11.59 -17.05
C ALA A 10 -7.23 -12.72 -16.22
N LEU A 11 -7.99 -12.39 -15.17
CA LEU A 11 -8.73 -13.38 -14.39
C LEU A 11 -9.78 -14.12 -15.22
N HIS A 12 -10.52 -13.41 -16.09
CA HIS A 12 -11.41 -14.05 -17.05
C HIS A 12 -10.65 -14.98 -17.99
N TRP A 13 -9.55 -14.51 -18.56
CA TRP A 13 -8.73 -15.33 -19.45
C TRP A 13 -8.25 -16.61 -18.76
N VAL A 14 -7.73 -16.52 -17.53
CA VAL A 14 -7.32 -17.69 -16.74
C VAL A 14 -8.52 -18.61 -16.49
N LYS A 15 -9.66 -18.08 -16.07
CA LYS A 15 -10.88 -18.86 -15.84
C LYS A 15 -11.28 -19.69 -17.07
N ASP A 16 -11.22 -19.07 -18.24
CA ASP A 16 -11.72 -19.66 -19.49
C ASP A 16 -10.68 -20.61 -20.12
N ASN A 17 -9.39 -20.41 -19.87
CA ASN A 17 -8.33 -21.08 -20.61
C ASN A 17 -7.40 -21.97 -19.79
N ILE A 18 -7.31 -21.80 -18.46
CA ILE A 18 -6.28 -22.51 -17.67
C ILE A 18 -6.42 -24.03 -17.72
N GLY A 19 -7.62 -24.53 -18.01
CA GLY A 19 -7.87 -25.96 -18.25
C GLY A 19 -7.04 -26.55 -19.38
N TYR A 20 -6.75 -25.78 -20.44
CA TYR A 20 -5.89 -26.22 -21.56
C TYR A 20 -4.42 -26.35 -21.16
N PHE A 21 -4.02 -25.74 -20.05
CA PHE A 21 -2.67 -25.80 -19.49
C PHE A 21 -2.56 -26.78 -18.31
N GLY A 22 -3.61 -27.55 -18.04
CA GLY A 22 -3.66 -28.52 -16.93
C GLY A 22 -4.03 -27.92 -15.56
N GLY A 23 -4.39 -26.64 -15.50
CA GLY A 23 -4.88 -26.03 -14.27
C GLY A 23 -6.38 -26.25 -14.06
N ASN A 24 -6.84 -26.12 -12.82
CA ASN A 24 -8.25 -26.24 -12.47
C ASN A 24 -8.91 -24.84 -12.37
N PRO A 25 -9.84 -24.46 -13.27
CA PRO A 25 -10.49 -23.15 -13.23
C PRO A 25 -11.42 -22.94 -12.02
N HIS A 26 -11.72 -24.00 -11.26
CA HIS A 26 -12.47 -23.94 -10.00
C HIS A 26 -11.56 -23.90 -8.76
N ASN A 27 -10.25 -23.92 -8.93
CA ASN A 27 -9.27 -23.84 -7.84
C ASN A 27 -8.16 -22.83 -8.14
N ILE A 28 -8.55 -21.56 -8.35
CA ILE A 28 -7.63 -20.46 -8.62
C ILE A 28 -7.34 -19.74 -7.30
N THR A 29 -6.06 -19.61 -6.92
CA THR A 29 -5.65 -18.79 -5.78
C THR A 29 -4.98 -17.53 -6.30
N LEU A 30 -5.49 -16.36 -5.90
CA LEU A 30 -4.80 -15.10 -6.15
C LEU A 30 -3.79 -14.88 -5.05
N PHE A 31 -2.58 -14.50 -5.42
CA PHE A 31 -1.56 -14.10 -4.47
C PHE A 31 -0.85 -12.85 -4.98
N GLY A 32 -0.46 -11.99 -4.07
CA GLY A 32 0.26 -10.77 -4.39
C GLY A 32 0.86 -10.16 -3.15
N GLU A 33 1.86 -9.32 -3.37
CA GLU A 33 2.60 -8.60 -2.33
C GLU A 33 2.44 -7.09 -2.53
N SER A 34 2.46 -6.32 -1.44
CA SER A 34 2.34 -4.85 -1.46
C SER A 34 1.10 -4.37 -2.22
N ALA A 35 1.26 -3.55 -3.25
CA ALA A 35 0.17 -3.11 -4.13
C ALA A 35 -0.54 -4.29 -4.83
N GLY A 36 0.16 -5.40 -5.08
CA GLY A 36 -0.42 -6.64 -5.55
C GLY A 36 -1.35 -7.27 -4.51
N ALA A 37 -0.97 -7.28 -3.22
CA ALA A 37 -1.82 -7.72 -2.12
C ALA A 37 -3.06 -6.82 -1.97
N VAL A 38 -2.89 -5.51 -2.12
CA VAL A 38 -4.01 -4.56 -2.23
C VAL A 38 -4.93 -4.96 -3.38
N SER A 39 -4.40 -5.16 -4.59
CA SER A 39 -5.17 -5.65 -5.74
C SER A 39 -5.95 -6.93 -5.44
N VAL A 40 -5.32 -7.95 -4.85
CA VAL A 40 -6.00 -9.20 -4.43
C VAL A 40 -7.15 -8.90 -3.47
N SER A 41 -6.91 -8.05 -2.47
CA SER A 41 -7.95 -7.66 -1.53
C SER A 41 -9.08 -6.88 -2.19
N LEU A 42 -8.82 -6.02 -3.18
CA LEU A 42 -9.86 -5.34 -3.95
C LEU A 42 -10.66 -6.31 -4.82
N HIS A 43 -10.04 -7.37 -5.35
CA HIS A 43 -10.74 -8.44 -6.07
C HIS A 43 -11.66 -9.28 -5.15
N LEU A 44 -11.32 -9.41 -3.87
CA LEU A 44 -12.24 -10.01 -2.88
C LEU A 44 -13.49 -9.16 -2.65
N LEU A 45 -13.38 -7.83 -2.77
CA LEU A 45 -14.47 -6.89 -2.55
C LEU A 45 -15.32 -6.68 -3.81
N SER A 46 -14.68 -6.60 -4.98
CA SER A 46 -15.34 -6.24 -6.23
C SER A 46 -16.37 -7.30 -6.68
N PRO A 47 -17.63 -6.89 -6.96
CA PRO A 47 -18.65 -7.81 -7.46
C PRO A 47 -18.32 -8.38 -8.84
N LEU A 48 -17.48 -7.70 -9.63
CA LEU A 48 -17.06 -8.14 -10.96
C LEU A 48 -16.08 -9.32 -10.93
N SER A 49 -15.30 -9.46 -9.85
CA SER A 49 -14.18 -10.42 -9.82
C SER A 49 -14.29 -11.50 -8.75
N ARG A 50 -15.07 -11.29 -7.68
CA ARG A 50 -15.18 -12.24 -6.55
C ARG A 50 -15.62 -13.66 -6.91
N ASN A 51 -16.20 -13.87 -8.08
CA ASN A 51 -16.62 -15.18 -8.59
C ASN A 51 -15.61 -15.86 -9.53
N LEU A 52 -14.49 -15.20 -9.85
CA LEU A 52 -13.50 -15.70 -10.81
C LEU A 52 -12.42 -16.57 -10.16
N PHE A 53 -12.17 -16.41 -8.86
CA PHE A 53 -11.15 -17.15 -8.14
C PHE A 53 -11.72 -17.83 -6.89
N SER A 54 -10.92 -18.70 -6.29
CA SER A 54 -11.31 -19.56 -5.16
C SER A 54 -10.80 -19.00 -3.85
N GLN A 55 -9.51 -18.71 -3.72
CA GLN A 55 -8.86 -18.30 -2.47
C GLN A 55 -7.88 -17.13 -2.70
N ALA A 56 -7.42 -16.51 -1.62
CA ALA A 56 -6.54 -15.35 -1.69
C ALA A 56 -5.39 -15.41 -0.69
N ILE A 57 -4.21 -14.95 -1.12
CA ILE A 57 -3.02 -14.72 -0.32
C ILE A 57 -2.62 -13.26 -0.48
N MET A 58 -2.45 -12.54 0.63
CA MET A 58 -2.14 -11.10 0.62
C MET A 58 -0.91 -10.87 1.50
N GLN A 59 0.21 -10.54 0.87
CA GLN A 59 1.49 -10.36 1.54
C GLN A 59 1.74 -8.87 1.77
N SER A 60 1.83 -8.45 3.03
CA SER A 60 2.27 -7.10 3.40
C SER A 60 1.41 -5.99 2.77
N GLY A 61 0.11 -6.21 2.59
CA GLY A 61 -0.80 -5.21 2.01
C GLY A 61 -2.27 -5.58 2.12
N ALA A 62 -3.13 -4.56 2.20
CA ALA A 62 -4.59 -4.71 2.29
C ALA A 62 -5.31 -3.46 1.78
N ALA A 63 -6.54 -3.62 1.28
CA ALA A 63 -7.38 -2.53 0.77
C ALA A 63 -7.72 -1.44 1.80
N THR A 64 -7.48 -1.69 3.08
CA THR A 64 -7.67 -0.74 4.20
C THR A 64 -6.44 0.16 4.42
N ALA A 65 -5.30 -0.13 3.79
CA ALA A 65 -4.11 0.70 3.89
C ALA A 65 -4.39 2.14 3.41
N PRO A 66 -3.80 3.17 4.06
CA PRO A 66 -4.09 4.57 3.74
C PRO A 66 -3.71 4.97 2.30
N TRP A 67 -2.76 4.25 1.70
CA TRP A 67 -2.24 4.49 0.36
C TRP A 67 -2.94 3.66 -0.74
N ALA A 68 -3.81 2.73 -0.37
CA ALA A 68 -4.45 1.80 -1.30
C ALA A 68 -5.49 2.47 -2.21
N ILE A 69 -6.19 3.49 -1.72
CA ILE A 69 -7.28 4.17 -2.43
C ILE A 69 -7.24 5.67 -2.15
N ILE A 70 -7.46 6.49 -3.18
CA ILE A 70 -7.68 7.94 -3.05
C ILE A 70 -9.13 8.32 -3.40
N SER A 71 -9.56 9.49 -2.94
CA SER A 71 -10.87 10.02 -3.30
C SER A 71 -10.92 10.39 -4.79
N ARG A 72 -12.13 10.37 -5.37
CA ARG A 72 -12.33 10.84 -6.74
C ARG A 72 -11.88 12.29 -6.94
N GLU A 73 -12.15 13.13 -5.94
CA GLU A 73 -11.77 14.53 -5.99
C GLU A 73 -10.25 14.71 -6.04
N GLU A 74 -9.50 14.02 -5.18
CA GLU A 74 -8.04 14.07 -5.21
C GLU A 74 -7.48 13.45 -6.50
N SER A 75 -8.06 12.35 -6.99
CA SER A 75 -7.68 11.75 -8.27
C SER A 75 -7.81 12.73 -9.44
N VAL A 76 -8.90 13.51 -9.49
CA VAL A 76 -9.09 14.56 -10.50
C VAL A 76 -8.02 15.66 -10.35
N LEU A 77 -7.75 16.11 -9.13
CA LEU A 77 -6.75 17.14 -8.87
C LEU A 77 -5.34 16.68 -9.29
N ARG A 78 -4.96 15.43 -8.98
CA ARG A 78 -3.67 14.86 -9.40
C ARG A 78 -3.57 14.72 -10.92
N GLY A 79 -4.65 14.32 -11.59
CA GLY A 79 -4.72 14.30 -13.04
C GLY A 79 -4.51 15.68 -13.67
N MET A 80 -5.09 16.73 -13.07
CA MET A 80 -4.88 18.11 -13.50
C MET A 80 -3.45 18.59 -13.27
N ARG A 81 -2.85 18.29 -12.09
CA ARG A 81 -1.45 18.63 -11.79
C ARG A 81 -0.49 17.98 -12.78
N LEU A 82 -0.71 16.71 -13.13
CA LEU A 82 0.09 16.03 -14.14
C LEU A 82 -0.06 16.71 -15.51
N ALA A 83 -1.30 17.06 -15.90
CA ALA A 83 -1.54 17.80 -17.14
C ALA A 83 -0.76 19.12 -17.18
N GLU A 84 -0.75 19.88 -16.09
CA GLU A 84 0.02 21.12 -15.98
C GLU A 84 1.52 20.86 -16.12
N ALA A 85 2.04 19.86 -15.40
CA ALA A 85 3.47 19.50 -15.42
C ALA A 85 3.96 19.15 -16.84
N VAL A 86 3.13 18.48 -17.63
CA VAL A 86 3.45 18.12 -19.03
C VAL A 86 2.93 19.13 -20.06
N ARG A 87 2.52 20.33 -19.62
CA ARG A 87 2.07 21.45 -20.48
C ARG A 87 0.85 21.11 -21.34
N CYS A 88 -0.07 20.33 -20.79
CA CYS A 88 -1.41 20.12 -21.34
C CYS A 88 -2.42 21.11 -20.73
N PRO A 89 -3.54 21.40 -21.41
CA PRO A 89 -4.63 22.16 -20.82
C PRO A 89 -5.12 21.49 -19.53
N SER A 90 -5.31 22.24 -18.46
CA SER A 90 -5.90 21.78 -17.20
C SER A 90 -7.21 22.53 -16.95
N SER A 91 -8.33 21.80 -16.98
CA SER A 91 -9.64 22.36 -16.65
C SER A 91 -10.50 21.30 -15.98
N ARG A 92 -11.11 21.66 -14.85
CA ARG A 92 -12.04 20.79 -14.13
C ARG A 92 -13.41 20.73 -14.81
N THR A 93 -13.80 21.80 -15.52
CA THR A 93 -15.12 21.92 -16.16
C THR A 93 -15.16 21.32 -17.56
N ASP A 94 -14.01 21.26 -18.25
CA ASP A 94 -13.88 20.60 -19.54
C ASP A 94 -12.59 19.76 -19.59
N MET A 95 -12.73 18.47 -19.30
CA MET A 95 -11.62 17.52 -19.26
C MET A 95 -11.27 16.95 -20.64
N GLY A 96 -12.09 17.19 -21.68
CA GLY A 96 -11.88 16.61 -23.01
C GLY A 96 -10.51 16.97 -23.62
N PRO A 97 -10.19 18.27 -23.75
CA PRO A 97 -8.89 18.73 -24.28
C PRO A 97 -7.69 18.27 -23.44
N MET A 98 -7.85 18.22 -22.10
CA MET A 98 -6.84 17.71 -21.19
C MET A 98 -6.51 16.24 -21.50
N ILE A 99 -7.53 15.39 -21.56
CA ILE A 99 -7.38 13.95 -21.83
C ILE A 99 -6.79 13.71 -23.23
N GLU A 100 -7.24 14.44 -24.24
CA GLU A 100 -6.71 14.31 -25.60
C GLU A 100 -5.22 14.68 -25.67
N CYS A 101 -4.82 15.76 -25.00
CA CYS A 101 -3.42 16.16 -24.92
C CYS A 101 -2.57 15.11 -24.19
N LEU A 102 -3.02 14.63 -23.03
CA LEU A 102 -2.32 13.61 -22.25
C LEU A 102 -2.09 12.31 -23.06
N ARG A 103 -3.06 11.88 -23.87
CA ARG A 103 -2.93 10.70 -24.74
C ARG A 103 -1.88 10.84 -25.83
N LYS A 104 -1.47 12.06 -26.18
CA LYS A 104 -0.44 12.34 -27.19
C LYS A 104 0.96 12.45 -26.58
N LYS A 105 1.08 12.49 -25.25
CA LYS A 105 2.36 12.51 -24.55
C LYS A 105 3.01 11.13 -24.57
N SER A 106 4.33 11.11 -24.52
CA SER A 106 5.06 9.85 -24.35
C SER A 106 4.80 9.28 -22.95
N ALA A 107 4.81 7.95 -22.82
CA ALA A 107 4.64 7.30 -21.53
C ALA A 107 5.72 7.76 -20.53
N ASP A 108 6.98 7.88 -20.97
CA ASP A 108 8.10 8.36 -20.14
C ASP A 108 7.86 9.79 -19.64
N GLU A 109 7.36 10.69 -20.48
CA GLU A 109 7.05 12.06 -20.07
C GLU A 109 5.95 12.09 -19.01
N LEU A 110 4.95 11.22 -19.11
CA LEU A 110 3.89 11.13 -18.12
C LEU A 110 4.43 10.62 -16.78
N VAL A 111 5.07 9.44 -16.76
CA VAL A 111 5.49 8.79 -15.50
C VAL A 111 6.58 9.56 -14.76
N ASN A 112 7.47 10.24 -15.48
CA ASN A 112 8.52 11.07 -14.87
C ASN A 112 8.00 12.38 -14.26
N ASN A 113 6.75 12.78 -14.55
CA ASN A 113 6.13 14.01 -14.05
C ASN A 113 4.95 13.75 -13.10
N GLU A 114 4.77 12.52 -12.60
CA GLU A 114 3.71 12.19 -11.65
C GLU A 114 4.01 12.66 -10.22
N TRP A 115 5.29 12.69 -9.85
CA TRP A 115 5.76 12.94 -8.49
C TRP A 115 5.85 14.45 -8.22
N GLY A 116 4.89 14.95 -7.44
CA GLY A 116 4.93 16.29 -6.83
C GLY A 116 5.29 16.23 -5.34
N THR A 117 4.76 17.17 -4.55
CA THR A 117 4.91 17.16 -3.09
C THR A 117 3.94 16.15 -2.47
N LEU A 118 4.45 14.97 -2.11
CA LEU A 118 3.71 13.88 -1.47
C LEU A 118 4.39 13.47 -0.15
N GLY A 119 3.60 12.99 0.80
CA GLY A 119 4.10 12.39 2.04
C GLY A 119 4.74 11.03 1.81
N ILE A 120 5.32 10.45 2.87
CA ILE A 120 5.80 9.07 2.83
C ILE A 120 4.65 8.10 2.51
N CYS A 121 4.94 7.08 1.69
CA CYS A 121 3.96 6.08 1.26
C CYS A 121 2.69 6.68 0.63
N GLU A 122 2.76 7.88 0.04
CA GLU A 122 1.67 8.44 -0.76
C GLU A 122 2.01 8.32 -2.24
N PHE A 123 1.30 7.45 -2.96
CA PHE A 123 1.53 7.22 -4.39
C PHE A 123 0.57 8.07 -5.23
N PRO A 124 1.02 8.71 -6.33
CA PRO A 124 0.22 9.71 -7.06
C PRO A 124 -1.03 9.12 -7.71
N PHE A 125 -0.92 7.99 -8.42
CA PHE A 125 -2.02 7.37 -9.14
C PHE A 125 -2.29 5.96 -8.61
N VAL A 126 -3.35 5.82 -7.81
CA VAL A 126 -3.79 4.55 -7.19
C VAL A 126 -5.28 4.31 -7.46
N PRO A 127 -5.84 3.15 -7.09
CA PRO A 127 -7.27 2.90 -7.24
C PRO A 127 -8.19 3.96 -6.63
N ILE A 128 -9.41 4.04 -7.16
CA ILE A 128 -10.51 4.89 -6.69
C ILE A 128 -11.80 4.08 -6.56
N ILE A 129 -12.80 4.63 -5.86
CA ILE A 129 -14.17 4.10 -5.89
C ILE A 129 -14.86 4.59 -7.16
N ASP A 130 -14.86 3.77 -8.22
CA ASP A 130 -15.29 4.14 -9.57
C ASP A 130 -16.78 3.86 -9.87
N GLY A 131 -17.49 3.18 -8.97
CA GLY A 131 -18.91 2.82 -9.14
C GLY A 131 -19.12 1.65 -10.09
N SER A 132 -18.04 0.98 -10.52
CA SER A 132 -18.10 -0.17 -11.42
C SER A 132 -17.28 -1.32 -10.86
N PHE A 133 -15.96 -1.15 -10.71
CA PHE A 133 -15.12 -2.16 -10.07
C PHE A 133 -15.36 -2.16 -8.55
N LEU A 134 -15.48 -0.99 -7.93
CA LEU A 134 -15.86 -0.79 -6.53
C LEU A 134 -16.95 0.28 -6.43
N ASP A 135 -18.01 -0.01 -5.69
CA ASP A 135 -19.14 0.89 -5.45
C ASP A 135 -19.08 1.59 -4.08
N GLU A 136 -18.30 1.07 -3.13
CA GLU A 136 -18.09 1.65 -1.81
C GLU A 136 -16.64 1.51 -1.31
N MET A 137 -16.30 2.23 -0.24
CA MET A 137 -14.96 2.15 0.39
C MET A 137 -14.72 0.76 1.01
N PRO A 138 -13.49 0.20 0.96
CA PRO A 138 -13.17 -1.11 1.52
C PRO A 138 -13.62 -1.31 2.96
N ARG A 139 -13.42 -0.31 3.83
CA ARG A 139 -13.89 -0.36 5.23
C ARG A 139 -15.41 -0.52 5.34
N LYS A 140 -16.19 0.08 4.43
CA LYS A 140 -17.64 -0.10 4.37
C LYS A 140 -18.00 -1.50 3.87
N SER A 141 -17.35 -2.00 2.81
CA SER A 141 -17.56 -3.36 2.34
C SER A 141 -17.29 -4.41 3.41
N LEU A 142 -16.21 -4.23 4.19
CA LEU A 142 -15.91 -5.09 5.33
C LEU A 142 -16.99 -5.01 6.42
N ALA A 143 -17.42 -3.80 6.80
CA ALA A 143 -18.47 -3.61 7.80
C ALA A 143 -19.84 -4.19 7.38
N HIS A 144 -20.20 -4.02 6.10
CA HIS A 144 -21.43 -4.58 5.51
C HIS A 144 -21.30 -6.06 5.15
N GLN A 145 -20.14 -6.67 5.37
CA GLN A 145 -19.83 -8.04 4.97
C GLN A 145 -19.99 -8.32 3.47
N ASN A 146 -19.91 -7.28 2.63
CA ASN A 146 -20.04 -7.31 1.18
C ASN A 146 -18.70 -7.66 0.54
N PHE A 147 -18.30 -8.92 0.67
CA PHE A 147 -17.05 -9.44 0.13
C PHE A 147 -17.14 -10.95 -0.10
N LYS A 148 -16.22 -11.51 -0.87
CA LYS A 148 -16.14 -12.96 -1.11
C LYS A 148 -15.94 -13.73 0.19
N LYS A 149 -16.84 -14.68 0.50
CA LYS A 149 -16.62 -15.61 1.61
C LYS A 149 -15.69 -16.74 1.17
N THR A 150 -14.45 -16.72 1.64
CA THR A 150 -13.42 -17.72 1.31
C THR A 150 -12.28 -17.71 2.33
N ASN A 151 -11.42 -18.72 2.26
CA ASN A 151 -10.19 -18.77 3.05
C ASN A 151 -9.19 -17.73 2.54
N ILE A 152 -8.52 -17.07 3.48
CA ILE A 152 -7.43 -16.15 3.19
C ILE A 152 -6.18 -16.49 4.02
N LEU A 153 -5.01 -16.21 3.45
CA LEU A 153 -3.74 -16.16 4.16
C LEU A 153 -3.14 -14.78 3.98
N MET A 154 -2.70 -14.14 5.06
CA MET A 154 -2.06 -12.84 4.97
C MET A 154 -1.09 -12.58 6.11
N GLY A 155 -0.20 -11.61 5.96
CA GLY A 155 0.77 -11.31 7.00
C GLY A 155 1.62 -10.11 6.67
N SER A 156 2.61 -9.88 7.53
CA SER A 156 3.52 -8.74 7.47
C SER A 156 4.93 -9.17 7.84
N ASN A 157 5.90 -8.34 7.47
CA ASN A 157 7.30 -8.49 7.85
C ASN A 157 7.61 -7.68 9.11
N THR A 158 8.77 -7.90 9.73
CA THR A 158 9.12 -7.18 10.96
C THR A 158 9.40 -5.70 10.70
N GLU A 159 10.06 -5.33 9.61
CA GLU A 159 10.52 -3.97 9.30
C GLU A 159 9.91 -3.43 7.98
N GLU A 160 8.58 -3.32 7.94
CA GLU A 160 7.84 -2.81 6.78
C GLU A 160 8.18 -1.34 6.41
N GLY A 161 8.62 -0.54 7.38
CA GLY A 161 8.78 0.91 7.19
C GLY A 161 10.12 1.30 6.57
N TYR A 162 11.19 0.57 6.88
CA TYR A 162 12.55 1.00 6.52
C TYR A 162 12.79 1.23 5.04
N TYR A 163 12.23 0.37 4.17
CA TYR A 163 12.38 0.55 2.73
C TYR A 163 11.89 1.94 2.30
N PHE A 164 10.72 2.37 2.78
CA PHE A 164 10.15 3.66 2.41
C PHE A 164 10.89 4.83 3.04
N ILE A 165 11.30 4.70 4.31
CA ILE A 165 12.05 5.73 5.02
C ILE A 165 13.41 5.99 4.35
N LEU A 166 14.12 4.95 3.92
CA LEU A 166 15.40 5.04 3.21
C LEU A 166 15.33 5.90 1.93
N TYR A 167 14.20 5.89 1.23
CA TYR A 167 13.99 6.69 0.01
C TYR A 167 13.34 8.05 0.27
N TYR A 168 12.70 8.23 1.44
CA TYR A 168 12.04 9.48 1.81
C TYR A 168 12.96 10.42 2.60
N LEU A 169 13.55 9.93 3.70
CA LEU A 169 14.43 10.69 4.60
C LEU A 169 15.91 10.41 4.30
N THR A 170 16.31 10.66 3.05
CA THR A 170 17.64 10.26 2.52
C THR A 170 18.83 10.81 3.30
N GLU A 171 18.71 12.00 3.90
CA GLU A 171 19.76 12.61 4.73
C GLU A 171 19.88 11.95 6.12
N LEU A 172 18.76 11.54 6.73
CA LEU A 172 18.75 10.90 8.05
C LEU A 172 19.05 9.39 7.95
N PHE A 173 18.76 8.77 6.81
CA PHE A 173 18.87 7.34 6.58
C PHE A 173 19.77 7.04 5.36
N PRO A 174 21.09 7.29 5.46
CA PRO A 174 22.01 6.85 4.43
C PRO A 174 22.04 5.31 4.36
N LYS A 175 22.27 4.76 3.17
CA LYS A 175 22.36 3.31 2.92
C LYS A 175 23.71 2.74 3.37
N GLU A 176 24.04 2.95 4.64
CA GLU A 176 25.31 2.59 5.27
C GLU A 176 25.08 1.86 6.60
N GLU A 177 26.12 1.21 7.13
CA GLU A 177 26.06 0.59 8.45
C GLU A 177 26.17 1.63 9.58
N ASN A 178 25.80 1.25 10.81
CA ASN A 178 25.94 2.07 12.02
C ASN A 178 25.15 3.39 12.03
N VAL A 179 23.99 3.44 11.36
CA VAL A 179 23.08 4.59 11.42
C VAL A 179 22.35 4.63 12.77
N GLY A 180 22.34 5.77 13.45
CA GLY A 180 21.55 6.02 14.66
C GLY A 180 20.81 7.36 14.55
N ILE A 181 19.67 7.49 15.22
CA ILE A 181 18.82 8.68 15.15
C ILE A 181 18.75 9.31 16.54
N THR A 182 19.26 10.53 16.69
CA THR A 182 19.17 11.25 17.97
C THR A 182 17.71 11.56 18.32
N ARG A 183 17.43 11.85 19.59
CA ARG A 183 16.07 12.20 20.01
C ARG A 183 15.51 13.42 19.28
N GLU A 184 16.35 14.42 19.04
CA GLU A 184 15.97 15.62 18.28
C GLU A 184 15.61 15.27 16.83
N GLN A 185 16.44 14.46 16.16
CA GLN A 185 16.17 13.96 14.82
C GLN A 185 14.90 13.12 14.76
N TYR A 186 14.64 12.29 15.77
CA TYR A 186 13.41 11.49 15.89
C TYR A 186 12.16 12.36 15.99
N LEU A 187 12.17 13.39 16.84
CA LEU A 187 11.03 14.31 16.99
C LEU A 187 10.78 15.10 15.70
N GLN A 188 11.83 15.46 14.98
CA GLN A 188 11.73 16.12 13.69
C GLN A 188 11.21 15.16 12.60
N ALA A 189 11.72 13.93 12.54
CA ALA A 189 11.28 12.90 11.60
C ALA A 189 9.79 12.55 11.80
N ILE A 190 9.31 12.45 13.05
CA ILE A 190 7.86 12.27 13.31
C ILE A 190 7.06 13.38 12.65
N ARG A 191 7.58 14.62 12.63
CA ARG A 191 6.86 15.72 12.03
C ARG A 191 6.74 15.61 10.52
N GLU A 192 7.82 15.20 9.87
CA GLU A 192 7.92 15.03 8.42
C GLU A 192 7.15 13.82 7.92
N LEU A 193 7.18 12.72 8.66
CA LEU A 193 6.48 11.47 8.32
C LEU A 193 4.97 11.54 8.59
N ASN A 194 4.51 12.48 9.42
CA ASN A 194 3.09 12.68 9.74
C ASN A 194 2.68 14.15 9.51
N PRO A 195 2.70 14.66 8.26
CA PRO A 195 2.50 16.08 8.01
C PRO A 195 1.05 16.52 8.24
N TYR A 196 0.08 15.59 8.20
CA TYR A 196 -1.36 15.90 8.21
C TYR A 196 -2.02 15.87 9.59
N VAL A 197 -1.28 15.53 10.65
CA VAL A 197 -1.84 15.44 12.01
C VAL A 197 -1.61 16.72 12.81
N ASN A 198 -2.53 17.05 13.71
CA ASN A 198 -2.35 18.17 14.64
C ASN A 198 -1.33 17.83 15.75
N ASP A 199 -0.96 18.82 16.56
CA ASP A 199 0.07 18.65 17.60
C ASP A 199 -0.33 17.63 18.68
N VAL A 200 -1.60 17.53 19.05
CA VAL A 200 -2.07 16.56 20.06
C VAL A 200 -1.87 15.13 19.56
N SER A 201 -2.30 14.85 18.32
CA SER A 201 -2.07 13.56 17.67
C SER A 201 -0.58 13.27 17.53
N ARG A 202 0.23 14.29 17.26
CA ARG A 202 1.69 14.14 17.14
C ARG A 202 2.34 13.78 18.47
N GLN A 203 1.91 14.37 19.58
CA GLN A 203 2.37 13.99 20.92
C GLN A 203 1.97 12.56 21.28
N ALA A 204 0.78 12.11 20.86
CA ALA A 204 0.36 10.73 21.03
C ALA A 204 1.26 9.76 20.24
N ILE A 205 1.64 10.10 19.01
CA ILE A 205 2.59 9.30 18.20
C ILE A 205 3.95 9.23 18.91
N VAL A 206 4.48 10.36 19.36
CA VAL A 206 5.74 10.38 20.13
C VAL A 206 5.65 9.47 21.34
N TYR A 207 4.53 9.53 22.09
CA TYR A 207 4.34 8.73 23.28
C TYR A 207 4.27 7.22 23.00
N GLU A 208 3.50 6.84 21.99
CA GLU A 208 3.27 5.44 21.60
C GLU A 208 4.57 4.76 21.15
N TYR A 209 5.38 5.45 20.33
CA TYR A 209 6.57 4.85 19.70
C TYR A 209 7.89 5.14 20.44
N THR A 210 7.85 5.77 21.62
CA THR A 210 9.06 5.96 22.44
C THR A 210 9.32 4.73 23.32
N ASP A 211 10.54 4.18 23.25
CA ASP A 211 11.03 3.27 24.30
C ASP A 211 11.30 4.08 25.59
N TRP A 212 10.32 4.10 26.49
CA TRP A 212 10.39 4.87 27.73
C TRP A 212 11.45 4.38 28.73
N LEU A 213 12.01 3.19 28.54
CA LEU A 213 13.16 2.72 29.35
C LEU A 213 14.47 3.38 28.88
N ASN A 214 14.59 3.69 27.59
CA ASN A 214 15.78 4.28 26.99
C ASN A 214 15.41 5.34 25.93
N PRO A 215 14.78 6.46 26.31
CA PRO A 215 14.17 7.40 25.35
C PRO A 215 15.18 8.12 24.45
N GLU A 216 16.44 8.22 24.89
CA GLU A 216 17.52 8.88 24.15
C GLU A 216 18.37 7.90 23.31
N ASP A 217 18.09 6.59 23.36
CA ASP A 217 18.88 5.59 22.65
C ASP A 217 18.74 5.77 21.12
N PRO A 218 19.85 6.00 20.39
CA PRO A 218 19.78 6.30 18.96
C PRO A 218 19.27 5.14 18.10
N VAL A 219 19.48 3.89 18.52
CA VAL A 219 19.02 2.70 17.83
C VAL A 219 17.52 2.49 18.08
N ARG A 220 17.05 2.71 19.31
CA ARG A 220 15.62 2.63 19.65
C ARG A 220 14.81 3.69 18.90
N ASN A 221 15.29 4.93 18.86
CA ASN A 221 14.66 6.00 18.10
C ASN A 221 14.63 5.69 16.59
N ARG A 222 15.70 5.12 16.02
CA ARG A 222 15.71 4.66 14.62
C ARG A 222 14.67 3.56 14.37
N ASN A 223 14.58 2.57 15.25
CA ASN A 223 13.64 1.45 15.13
C ASN A 223 12.19 1.91 15.32
N ALA A 224 11.95 2.92 16.16
CA ALA A 224 10.64 3.51 16.36
C ALA A 224 10.08 4.13 15.06
N LEU A 225 10.93 4.77 14.24
CA LEU A 225 10.51 5.34 12.95
C LEU A 225 10.06 4.25 11.96
N ASP A 226 10.78 3.12 11.90
CA ASP A 226 10.32 1.97 11.12
C ASP A 226 8.94 1.48 11.58
N LYS A 227 8.77 1.29 12.90
CA LYS A 227 7.52 0.75 13.43
C LYS A 227 6.34 1.67 13.18
N MET A 228 6.44 2.98 13.39
CA MET A 228 5.31 3.88 13.11
C MET A 228 4.91 3.91 11.63
N VAL A 229 5.88 3.83 10.72
CA VAL A 229 5.60 3.79 9.27
C VAL A 229 5.03 2.43 8.88
N GLY A 230 5.68 1.35 9.31
CA GLY A 230 5.26 -0.02 9.04
C GLY A 230 3.87 -0.34 9.58
N ASP A 231 3.60 0.04 10.82
CA ASP A 231 2.33 -0.21 11.50
C ASP A 231 1.19 0.56 10.83
N TYR A 232 1.37 1.85 10.55
CA TYR A 232 0.32 2.68 9.95
C TYR A 232 0.04 2.32 8.49
N HIS A 233 1.08 2.09 7.69
CA HIS A 233 0.93 1.88 6.25
C HIS A 233 0.71 0.40 5.86
N PHE A 234 1.12 -0.57 6.67
CA PHE A 234 1.10 -1.99 6.31
C PHE A 234 0.48 -2.86 7.40
N THR A 235 1.16 -3.07 8.53
CA THR A 235 0.83 -4.10 9.54
C THR A 235 -0.59 -3.96 10.08
N CYS A 236 -1.00 -2.74 10.48
CA CYS A 236 -2.33 -2.54 11.05
C CYS A 236 -3.44 -2.67 9.99
N GLY A 237 -3.19 -2.29 8.73
CA GLY A 237 -4.13 -2.49 7.64
C GLY A 237 -4.37 -3.98 7.35
N VAL A 238 -3.29 -4.76 7.34
CA VAL A 238 -3.33 -6.24 7.24
C VAL A 238 -4.14 -6.83 8.40
N ASN A 239 -3.85 -6.42 9.64
CA ASN A 239 -4.55 -6.89 10.82
C ASN A 239 -6.05 -6.52 10.81
N GLU A 240 -6.40 -5.29 10.41
CA GLU A 240 -7.79 -4.84 10.26
C GLU A 240 -8.54 -5.75 9.29
N PHE A 241 -7.97 -6.00 8.10
CA PHE A 241 -8.62 -6.83 7.09
C PHE A 241 -8.75 -8.29 7.53
N ALA A 242 -7.69 -8.88 8.10
CA ALA A 242 -7.69 -10.24 8.63
C ALA A 242 -8.77 -10.43 9.71
N HIS A 243 -8.83 -9.49 10.66
CA HIS A 243 -9.78 -9.51 11.76
C HIS A 243 -11.22 -9.45 11.26
N ARG A 244 -11.54 -8.51 10.37
CA ARG A 244 -12.88 -8.39 9.77
C ARG A 244 -13.31 -9.62 8.98
N TYR A 245 -12.37 -10.29 8.31
CA TYR A 245 -12.66 -11.55 7.62
C TYR A 245 -13.01 -12.68 8.59
N ALA A 246 -12.24 -12.80 9.67
CA ALA A 246 -12.41 -13.83 10.71
C ALA A 246 -13.74 -13.68 11.46
N GLU A 247 -14.18 -12.46 11.74
CA GLU A 247 -15.48 -12.17 12.39
C GLU A 247 -16.69 -12.74 11.63
N THR A 248 -16.54 -13.07 10.33
CA THR A 248 -17.63 -13.60 9.50
C THR A 248 -17.55 -15.12 9.27
N GLY A 249 -16.73 -15.83 10.06
CA GLY A 249 -16.63 -17.30 10.05
C GLY A 249 -15.76 -17.87 8.93
N ASN A 250 -15.02 -17.04 8.18
CA ASN A 250 -14.02 -17.52 7.22
C ASN A 250 -12.78 -18.03 7.95
N ASN A 251 -12.06 -18.99 7.35
CA ASN A 251 -10.75 -19.37 7.85
C ASN A 251 -9.71 -18.30 7.44
N VAL A 252 -8.99 -17.78 8.42
CA VAL A 252 -7.94 -16.78 8.25
C VAL A 252 -6.66 -17.32 8.83
N TYR A 253 -5.61 -17.37 8.02
CA TYR A 253 -4.26 -17.73 8.46
C TYR A 253 -3.39 -16.47 8.45
N THR A 254 -2.81 -16.13 9.59
CA THR A 254 -1.88 -15.01 9.69
C THR A 254 -0.44 -15.48 9.80
N TYR A 255 0.49 -14.75 9.18
CA TYR A 255 1.92 -14.94 9.38
C TYR A 255 2.59 -13.65 9.82
N TYR A 256 3.74 -13.78 10.48
CA TYR A 256 4.63 -12.68 10.77
C TYR A 256 6.05 -13.12 10.41
N TYR A 257 6.57 -12.61 9.29
CA TYR A 257 7.81 -13.08 8.69
C TYR A 257 9.01 -12.35 9.32
N LYS A 258 9.99 -13.15 9.78
CA LYS A 258 11.11 -12.68 10.61
C LYS A 258 12.47 -13.16 10.11
N HIS A 259 12.54 -13.71 8.90
CA HIS A 259 13.79 -14.25 8.38
C HIS A 259 14.52 -13.20 7.54
N ARG A 260 15.72 -12.80 8.00
CA ARG A 260 16.66 -12.04 7.18
C ARG A 260 17.59 -12.98 6.44
N SER A 261 17.60 -12.89 5.11
CA SER A 261 18.53 -13.64 4.26
C SER A 261 19.99 -13.37 4.61
N LYS A 262 20.82 -14.43 4.64
CA LYS A 262 22.28 -14.31 4.92
C LYS A 262 23.01 -13.39 3.94
N ASN A 263 22.56 -13.38 2.68
CA ASN A 263 23.14 -12.58 1.60
C ASN A 263 22.34 -11.28 1.35
N ASN A 264 21.51 -10.84 2.30
CA ASN A 264 20.75 -9.60 2.15
C ASN A 264 21.73 -8.42 1.98
N PRO A 265 21.65 -7.66 0.86
CA PRO A 265 22.62 -6.62 0.52
C PRO A 265 22.39 -5.29 1.27
N TRP A 266 21.25 -5.14 1.93
CA TRP A 266 20.93 -3.93 2.69
C TRP A 266 21.73 -3.88 3.99
N PRO A 267 21.91 -2.70 4.59
CA PRO A 267 22.57 -2.59 5.90
C PRO A 267 21.93 -3.51 6.94
N SER A 268 22.74 -4.03 7.86
CA SER A 268 22.32 -5.03 8.86
C SER A 268 21.15 -4.58 9.72
N TRP A 269 21.05 -3.27 9.98
CA TRP A 269 20.01 -2.67 10.81
C TRP A 269 18.63 -2.61 10.14
N THR A 270 18.53 -2.83 8.83
CA THR A 270 17.24 -2.80 8.13
C THR A 270 16.34 -3.99 8.46
N GLY A 271 16.87 -5.01 9.15
CA GLY A 271 16.07 -6.14 9.61
C GLY A 271 15.50 -6.95 8.46
N VAL A 272 14.19 -7.23 8.52
CA VAL A 272 13.43 -7.96 7.50
C VAL A 272 12.46 -6.99 6.86
N MET A 273 12.89 -6.41 5.75
CA MET A 273 12.18 -5.29 5.14
C MET A 273 10.91 -5.73 4.42
N HIS A 274 10.08 -4.76 4.03
CA HIS A 274 9.00 -4.97 3.07
C HIS A 274 9.46 -5.81 1.87
N ALA A 275 8.68 -6.84 1.52
CA ALA A 275 8.92 -7.80 0.45
C ALA A 275 10.07 -8.82 0.63
N ASP A 276 10.77 -8.88 1.78
CA ASP A 276 11.85 -9.87 2.02
C ASP A 276 11.37 -11.36 2.03
N GLU A 277 10.06 -11.61 1.97
CA GLU A 277 9.46 -12.94 1.87
C GLU A 277 9.24 -13.44 0.42
N ILE A 278 9.50 -12.60 -0.58
CA ILE A 278 9.47 -12.96 -2.02
C ILE A 278 10.79 -13.64 -2.41
#